data_AF-A0A9D2BH71-F1
#
_entry.id   AF-A0A9D2BH71-F1
#
_cell.length_a   1.000
_cell.length_b   1.000
_cell.length_c   1.000
_cell.angle_alpha   90.00
_cell.angle_beta   90.00
_cell.angle_gamma   90.00
#
_symmetry.space_group_name_H-M   'P 1'
#
loop_
_entity.id
_entity.type
_entity.pdbx_description
1 polymer ?
#
loop_
_entity_poly.entity_id
_entity_poly.type
_entity_poly.pdbx_seq_one_letter_code
_entity_poly.pdbx_strand_id
1 'polypeptide(L)'
;MKLYIARHGETTWNAQNKVSGRTDVPLTEKGMEQARRLAERMSGLPIDVIFASPLQRARHTAECIAEKLGLPVLTEERLIEQDYGIYEGVDCRTQAFLDNKRQFAFRYPQGESMMQVAARTYGLIEELRRKYSGKNVLLVCHGGVIRVMKTYFTDMNNEEFFQYSMDNCGYLEYELEDLSKSVQPEADRDTAEEKSEKKLSVAETSETVKKKRNLEDKLFDTETSVQMLKDAVAGFNEERGWTGLNAANLAMSINIEASELLEIFQWCDPGEADEKARVTEREHFLEELADVMIYCIGMANFYDVDLADCIRQKMGKNALKYPVQMMDEKQKEKKEKKEKKENTDAGDPRN
;
A
#
# COMPACT_ATOMS: atom_id res chain seq x y z
N MET A 1 17.70 -8.58 11.41
CA MET A 1 17.13 -9.79 10.78
C MET A 1 17.62 -9.85 9.35
N LYS A 2 17.89 -11.04 8.82
CA LYS A 2 18.31 -11.17 7.43
C LYS A 2 17.13 -11.40 6.51
N LEU A 3 17.06 -10.61 5.44
CA LEU A 3 16.13 -10.79 4.34
C LEU A 3 16.88 -11.26 3.11
N TYR A 4 16.52 -12.45 2.64
CA TYR A 4 17.01 -13.04 1.40
C TYR A 4 15.94 -12.87 0.32
N ILE A 5 16.33 -12.44 -0.87
CA ILE A 5 15.41 -12.27 -2.00
C ILE A 5 15.98 -13.01 -3.21
N ALA A 6 15.32 -14.09 -3.63
CA ALA A 6 15.77 -14.96 -4.72
C ALA A 6 14.85 -14.88 -5.93
N ARG A 7 15.45 -14.91 -7.12
CA ARG A 7 14.72 -15.05 -8.39
C ARG A 7 14.43 -16.52 -8.69
N HIS A 8 13.25 -16.81 -9.22
CA HIS A 8 12.92 -18.13 -9.76
C HIS A 8 13.92 -18.65 -10.82
N GLY A 9 13.95 -19.97 -11.01
CA GLY A 9 14.74 -20.63 -12.06
C GLY A 9 14.30 -20.27 -13.49
N GLU A 10 15.10 -20.62 -14.48
CA GLU A 10 14.81 -20.33 -15.88
C GLU A 10 13.45 -20.90 -16.33
N THR A 11 12.63 -20.08 -16.99
CA THR A 11 11.38 -20.52 -17.65
C THR A 11 11.56 -20.70 -19.14
N THR A 12 10.59 -21.37 -19.78
CA THR A 12 10.58 -21.51 -21.25
C THR A 12 10.60 -20.15 -21.97
N TRP A 13 10.00 -19.12 -21.38
CA TRP A 13 10.01 -17.76 -21.92
C TRP A 13 11.32 -17.01 -21.65
N ASN A 14 12.00 -17.26 -20.52
CA ASN A 14 13.35 -16.71 -20.31
C ASN A 14 14.33 -17.22 -21.36
N ALA A 15 14.31 -18.52 -21.67
CA ALA A 15 15.12 -19.11 -22.74
C ALA A 15 14.83 -18.50 -24.13
N GLN A 16 13.64 -17.93 -24.32
CA GLN A 16 13.21 -17.27 -25.56
C GLN A 16 13.37 -15.73 -25.52
N ASN A 17 13.93 -15.16 -24.46
CA ASN A 17 13.97 -13.71 -24.22
C ASN A 17 12.59 -13.04 -24.24
N LYS A 18 11.55 -13.71 -23.76
CA LYS A 18 10.19 -13.18 -23.67
C LYS A 18 9.88 -12.67 -22.27
N VAL A 19 9.11 -11.59 -22.21
CA VAL A 19 8.59 -11.01 -20.96
C VAL A 19 7.52 -11.93 -20.38
N SER A 20 7.72 -12.45 -19.16
CA SER A 20 6.78 -13.40 -18.53
C SER A 20 5.61 -12.75 -17.82
N GLY A 21 5.82 -11.66 -17.09
CA GLY A 21 4.77 -11.00 -16.32
C GLY A 21 3.95 -11.94 -15.44
N ARG A 22 2.63 -11.73 -15.38
CA ARG A 22 1.72 -12.58 -14.60
C ARG A 22 1.34 -13.88 -15.30
N THR A 23 1.63 -14.04 -16.59
CA THR A 23 1.46 -15.32 -17.27
C THR A 23 2.25 -16.41 -16.56
N ASP A 24 1.57 -17.51 -16.21
CA ASP A 24 2.16 -18.59 -15.43
C ASP A 24 2.90 -19.57 -16.33
N VAL A 25 4.19 -19.28 -16.56
CA VAL A 25 5.06 -20.07 -17.44
C VAL A 25 5.88 -21.07 -16.60
N PRO A 26 5.96 -22.35 -17.01
CA PRO A 26 6.73 -23.36 -16.29
C PRO A 26 8.24 -23.13 -16.35
N LEU A 27 8.95 -23.69 -15.37
CA LEU A 27 10.40 -23.84 -15.40
C LEU A 27 10.83 -24.80 -16.52
N THR A 28 12.02 -24.57 -17.10
CA THR A 28 12.70 -25.55 -17.95
C THR A 28 13.36 -26.63 -17.09
N GLU A 29 13.82 -27.72 -17.70
CA GLU A 29 14.68 -28.69 -16.99
C GLU A 29 15.94 -28.03 -16.41
N LYS A 30 16.53 -27.09 -17.17
CA LYS A 30 17.63 -26.25 -16.70
C LYS A 30 17.20 -25.37 -15.53
N GLY A 31 16.00 -24.80 -15.55
CA GLY A 31 15.44 -24.04 -14.44
C GLY A 31 15.24 -24.87 -13.17
N MET A 32 14.79 -26.12 -13.30
CA MET A 32 14.70 -27.06 -12.18
C MET A 32 16.07 -27.40 -11.61
N GLU A 33 17.08 -27.61 -12.46
CA GLU A 33 18.45 -27.85 -12.02
C GLU A 33 19.07 -26.62 -11.33
N GLN A 34 18.79 -25.41 -11.83
CA GLN A 34 19.17 -24.16 -11.17
C GLN A 34 18.53 -24.05 -9.77
N ALA A 35 17.25 -24.40 -9.63
CA ALA A 35 16.55 -24.38 -8.35
C ALA A 35 17.18 -25.34 -7.34
N ARG A 36 17.56 -26.56 -7.75
CA ARG A 36 18.28 -27.51 -6.88
C ARG A 36 19.64 -26.97 -6.44
N ARG A 37 20.42 -26.37 -7.34
CA ARG A 37 21.70 -25.73 -6.99
C ARG A 37 21.54 -24.53 -6.07
N LEU A 38 20.46 -23.77 -6.24
CA LEU A 38 20.11 -22.70 -5.32
C LEU A 38 19.79 -23.26 -3.93
N ALA A 39 19.03 -24.34 -3.84
CA ALA A 39 18.73 -25.02 -2.58
C ALA A 39 20.00 -25.45 -1.84
N GLU A 40 21.00 -26.00 -2.55
CA GLU A 40 22.30 -26.32 -1.95
C GLU A 40 22.99 -25.09 -1.37
N ARG A 41 23.02 -23.97 -2.09
CA ARG A 41 23.62 -22.72 -1.59
C ARG A 41 22.86 -22.16 -0.39
N MET A 42 21.53 -22.23 -0.42
CA MET A 42 20.65 -21.73 0.65
C MET A 42 20.75 -22.59 1.92
N SER A 43 21.12 -23.86 1.80
CA SER A 43 21.31 -24.76 2.96
C SER A 43 22.39 -24.31 3.94
N GLY A 44 23.33 -23.47 3.49
CA GLY A 44 24.37 -22.87 4.33
C GLY A 44 23.93 -21.56 5.00
N LEU A 45 22.72 -21.07 4.77
CA LEU A 45 22.23 -19.79 5.27
C LEU A 45 21.22 -20.02 6.40
N PRO A 46 21.18 -19.15 7.41
CA PRO A 46 20.24 -19.27 8.52
C PRO A 46 18.85 -18.80 8.07
N ILE A 47 18.08 -19.61 7.35
CA ILE A 47 16.73 -19.26 6.89
C ILE A 47 15.71 -19.93 7.82
N ASP A 48 14.75 -19.16 8.33
CA ASP A 48 13.70 -19.65 9.23
C ASP A 48 12.32 -19.72 8.57
N VAL A 49 12.07 -18.87 7.56
CA VAL A 49 10.77 -18.75 6.89
C VAL A 49 10.94 -18.53 5.40
N ILE A 50 10.15 -19.22 4.58
CA ILE A 50 10.16 -19.10 3.12
C ILE A 50 8.80 -18.60 2.65
N PHE A 51 8.80 -17.49 1.92
CA PHE A 51 7.66 -17.02 1.15
C PHE A 51 7.93 -17.15 -0.35
N ALA A 52 6.90 -17.47 -1.11
CA ALA A 52 6.98 -17.55 -2.56
C ALA A 52 5.82 -16.81 -3.21
N SER A 53 6.08 -16.20 -4.37
CA SER A 53 5.01 -15.76 -5.26
C SER A 53 4.06 -16.91 -5.62
N PRO A 54 2.78 -16.62 -5.90
CA PRO A 54 1.81 -17.63 -6.31
C PRO A 54 2.10 -18.30 -7.67
N LEU A 55 2.91 -17.68 -8.54
CA LEU A 55 3.23 -18.25 -9.86
C LEU A 55 4.11 -19.50 -9.75
N GLN A 56 3.79 -20.54 -10.53
CA GLN A 56 4.38 -21.87 -10.42
C GLN A 56 5.91 -21.87 -10.45
N ARG A 57 6.52 -20.99 -11.26
CA ARG A 57 7.98 -20.90 -11.39
C ARG A 57 8.67 -20.49 -10.09
N ALA A 58 8.05 -19.59 -9.33
CA ALA A 58 8.55 -19.16 -8.02
C ALA A 58 8.28 -20.24 -6.97
N ARG A 59 7.06 -20.82 -6.96
CA ARG A 59 6.69 -21.91 -6.05
C ARG A 59 7.60 -23.13 -6.20
N HIS A 60 7.78 -23.66 -7.40
CA HIS A 60 8.66 -24.81 -7.64
C HIS A 60 10.11 -24.52 -7.26
N THR A 61 10.59 -23.30 -7.48
CA THR A 61 11.93 -22.90 -7.04
C THR A 61 12.02 -22.90 -5.50
N ALA A 62 11.00 -22.36 -4.83
CA ALA A 62 10.93 -22.33 -3.36
C ALA A 62 10.77 -23.72 -2.76
N GLU A 63 9.99 -24.61 -3.38
CA GLU A 63 9.79 -25.99 -2.97
C GLU A 63 11.10 -26.78 -2.96
N CYS A 64 11.96 -26.62 -3.99
CA CYS A 64 13.30 -27.23 -3.98
C CYS A 64 14.14 -26.75 -2.77
N ILE A 65 14.04 -25.47 -2.41
CA ILE A 65 14.78 -24.91 -1.26
C ILE A 65 14.19 -25.42 0.06
N ALA A 66 12.86 -25.40 0.16
CA ALA A 66 12.08 -25.87 1.29
C ALA A 66 12.34 -27.34 1.61
N GLU A 67 12.36 -28.21 0.60
CA GLU A 67 12.67 -29.64 0.75
C GLU A 67 14.05 -29.84 1.38
N LYS A 68 15.05 -29.06 0.94
CA LYS A 68 16.41 -29.12 1.45
C LYS A 68 16.53 -28.61 2.90
N LEU A 69 15.78 -27.57 3.24
CA LEU A 69 15.80 -26.92 4.56
C LEU A 69 14.83 -27.57 5.58
N GLY A 70 13.91 -28.42 5.12
CA GLY A 70 12.85 -28.96 5.97
C GLY A 70 11.82 -27.92 6.43
N LEU A 71 11.61 -26.86 5.63
CA LEU A 71 10.71 -25.75 5.95
C LEU A 71 9.48 -25.74 5.03
N PRO A 72 8.32 -25.23 5.48
CA PRO A 72 7.18 -25.02 4.60
C PRO A 72 7.38 -23.79 3.69
N VAL A 73 6.71 -23.78 2.54
CA VAL A 73 6.59 -22.60 1.67
C VAL A 73 5.25 -21.91 1.94
N LEU A 74 5.30 -20.63 2.31
CA LEU A 74 4.13 -19.78 2.44
C LEU A 74 3.90 -19.03 1.13
N THR A 75 2.67 -19.03 0.60
CA THR A 75 2.35 -18.22 -0.57
C THR A 75 2.10 -16.78 -0.15
N GLU A 76 2.71 -15.83 -0.85
CA GLU A 76 2.53 -14.39 -0.64
C GLU A 76 2.17 -13.72 -1.98
N GLU A 77 0.91 -13.28 -2.09
CA GLU A 77 0.35 -12.68 -3.31
C GLU A 77 1.09 -11.39 -3.70
N ARG A 78 1.57 -10.62 -2.73
CA ARG A 78 2.33 -9.39 -2.98
C ARG A 78 3.70 -9.64 -3.62
N LEU A 79 4.16 -10.89 -3.75
CA LEU A 79 5.38 -11.25 -4.48
C LEU A 79 5.14 -11.57 -5.96
N ILE A 80 3.88 -11.57 -6.45
CA ILE A 80 3.57 -11.85 -7.86
C ILE A 80 4.36 -10.94 -8.81
N GLU A 81 4.72 -11.42 -10.00
CA GLU A 81 5.50 -10.61 -10.96
C GLU A 81 4.74 -9.35 -11.39
N GLN A 82 5.50 -8.36 -11.86
CA GLN A 82 4.93 -7.19 -12.49
C GLN A 82 4.00 -7.58 -13.65
N ASP A 83 2.79 -7.03 -13.65
CA ASP A 83 1.87 -7.13 -14.79
C ASP A 83 2.39 -6.26 -15.93
N TYR A 84 2.91 -6.90 -16.99
CA TYR A 84 3.43 -6.21 -18.16
C TYR A 84 2.37 -6.03 -19.25
N GLY A 85 1.12 -6.45 -19.00
CA GLY A 85 -0.02 -6.29 -19.89
C GLY A 85 0.26 -6.80 -21.30
N ILE A 86 0.13 -5.92 -22.30
CA ILE A 86 0.31 -6.29 -23.71
C ILE A 86 1.71 -6.79 -24.08
N TYR A 87 2.71 -6.60 -23.21
CA TYR A 87 4.08 -7.03 -23.47
C TYR A 87 4.36 -8.47 -23.03
N GLU A 88 3.44 -9.13 -22.32
CA GLU A 88 3.63 -10.53 -21.96
C GLU A 88 3.72 -11.41 -23.22
N GLY A 89 4.79 -12.20 -23.31
CA GLY A 89 5.11 -13.04 -24.47
C GLY A 89 5.86 -12.31 -25.59
N VAL A 90 6.01 -10.99 -25.50
CA VAL A 90 6.82 -10.18 -26.43
C VAL A 90 8.30 -10.33 -26.08
N ASP A 91 9.16 -10.21 -27.10
CA ASP A 91 10.61 -10.17 -26.92
C ASP A 91 11.00 -8.95 -26.05
N CYS A 92 11.73 -9.20 -24.97
CA CYS A 92 12.11 -8.19 -23.97
C CYS A 92 13.13 -7.17 -24.50
N ARG A 93 13.62 -7.33 -25.73
CA ARG A 93 14.56 -6.43 -26.41
C ARG A 93 13.86 -5.48 -27.38
N THR A 94 12.53 -5.57 -27.51
CA THR A 94 11.76 -4.64 -28.35
C THR A 94 11.87 -3.21 -27.81
N GLN A 95 12.03 -2.24 -28.72
CA GLN A 95 12.15 -0.83 -28.33
C GLN A 95 10.94 -0.35 -27.53
N ALA A 96 9.72 -0.76 -27.92
CA ALA A 96 8.50 -0.40 -27.22
C ALA A 96 8.48 -0.86 -25.75
N PHE A 97 8.92 -2.10 -25.47
CA PHE A 97 9.05 -2.59 -24.10
C PHE A 97 10.13 -1.84 -23.33
N LEU A 98 11.31 -1.62 -23.94
CA LEU A 98 12.42 -0.93 -23.30
C LEU A 98 12.08 0.53 -22.98
N ASP A 99 11.39 1.23 -23.87
CA ASP A 99 10.92 2.60 -23.66
C ASP A 99 9.97 2.67 -22.48
N ASN A 100 9.02 1.73 -22.38
CA ASN A 100 8.09 1.68 -21.24
C ASN A 100 8.83 1.29 -19.94
N LYS A 101 9.76 0.35 -20.01
CA LYS A 101 10.62 -0.06 -18.88
C LYS A 101 11.45 1.11 -18.32
N ARG A 102 11.80 2.11 -19.13
CA ARG A 102 12.49 3.33 -18.66
C ARG A 102 11.58 4.27 -17.86
N GLN A 103 10.26 4.11 -17.94
CA GLN A 103 9.28 5.02 -17.34
C GLN A 103 8.76 4.47 -16.00
N PHE A 104 9.45 4.78 -14.90
CA PHE A 104 9.14 4.24 -13.57
C PHE A 104 7.69 4.49 -13.11
N ALA A 105 7.18 5.71 -13.33
CA ALA A 105 5.85 6.12 -12.87
C ALA A 105 4.71 5.72 -13.82
N PHE A 106 5.02 5.25 -15.02
CA PHE A 106 4.01 4.92 -16.04
C PHE A 106 3.56 3.47 -15.88
N ARG A 107 2.30 3.21 -16.21
CA ARG A 107 1.78 1.85 -16.32
C ARG A 107 2.20 1.26 -17.65
N TYR A 108 2.55 -0.02 -17.64
CA TYR A 108 2.49 -0.81 -18.87
C TYR A 108 1.04 -0.82 -19.39
N PRO A 109 0.80 -0.76 -20.71
CA PRO A 109 -0.56 -0.79 -21.25
C PRO A 109 -1.26 -2.09 -20.85
N GLN A 110 -2.43 -1.98 -20.22
CA GLN A 110 -3.16 -3.10 -19.62
C GLN A 110 -2.41 -3.85 -18.51
N GLY A 111 -1.33 -3.26 -17.97
CA GLY A 111 -0.55 -3.81 -16.86
C GLY A 111 -0.46 -2.83 -15.71
N GLU A 112 0.56 -2.99 -14.86
CA GLU A 112 0.78 -2.17 -13.67
C GLU A 112 2.03 -1.28 -13.79
N SER A 113 2.08 -0.17 -13.06
CA SER A 113 3.29 0.65 -12.95
C SER A 113 4.25 0.06 -11.92
N MET A 114 5.51 0.48 -11.98
CA MET A 114 6.51 0.05 -10.99
C MET A 114 6.22 0.64 -9.60
N MET A 115 5.54 1.78 -9.52
CA MET A 115 5.05 2.34 -8.25
C MET A 115 4.00 1.43 -7.58
N GLN A 116 3.15 0.75 -8.35
CA GLN A 116 2.20 -0.21 -7.79
C GLN A 116 2.91 -1.46 -7.26
N VAL A 117 3.97 -1.90 -7.93
CA VAL A 117 4.86 -2.98 -7.43
C VAL A 117 5.54 -2.54 -6.13
N ALA A 118 6.04 -1.30 -6.07
CA ALA A 118 6.68 -0.75 -4.88
C ALA A 118 5.70 -0.71 -3.71
N ALA A 119 4.48 -0.20 -3.92
CA ALA A 119 3.46 -0.12 -2.88
C ALA A 119 3.21 -1.48 -2.21
N ARG A 120 2.99 -2.55 -2.99
CA ARG A 120 2.74 -3.88 -2.43
C ARG A 120 3.97 -4.57 -1.84
N THR A 121 5.18 -4.26 -2.33
CA THR A 121 6.40 -4.96 -1.87
C THR A 121 7.08 -4.25 -0.69
N TYR A 122 6.99 -2.93 -0.60
CA TYR A 122 7.57 -2.17 0.50
C TYR A 122 6.79 -2.40 1.78
N GLY A 123 5.45 -2.36 1.70
CA GLY A 123 4.58 -2.75 2.81
C GLY A 123 4.84 -4.19 3.28
N LEU A 124 5.10 -5.11 2.35
CA LEU A 124 5.51 -6.49 2.72
C LEU A 124 6.84 -6.51 3.47
N ILE A 125 7.86 -5.76 3.04
CA ILE A 125 9.16 -5.71 3.73
C ILE A 125 8.98 -5.22 5.17
N GLU A 126 8.21 -4.15 5.38
CA GLU A 126 7.97 -3.61 6.72
C GLU A 126 7.10 -4.54 7.58
N GLU A 127 6.06 -5.16 7.01
CA GLU A 127 5.27 -6.16 7.73
C GLU A 127 6.15 -7.33 8.20
N LEU A 128 7.00 -7.87 7.31
CA LEU A 128 7.93 -8.94 7.65
C LEU A 128 8.91 -8.51 8.74
N ARG A 129 9.40 -7.27 8.66
CA ARG A 129 10.29 -6.68 9.66
C ARG A 129 9.67 -6.69 11.06
N ARG A 130 8.39 -6.34 11.18
CA ARG A 130 7.68 -6.34 12.47
C ARG A 130 7.31 -7.75 12.93
N LYS A 131 6.67 -8.54 12.05
CA LYS A 131 6.03 -9.82 12.40
C LYS A 131 7.02 -10.98 12.55
N TYR A 132 8.15 -10.90 11.87
CA TYR A 132 9.19 -11.93 11.88
C TYR A 132 10.49 -11.41 12.50
N SER A 133 10.40 -10.47 13.46
CA SER A 133 11.58 -10.03 14.21
C SER A 133 12.29 -11.22 14.87
N GLY A 134 13.62 -11.22 14.79
CA GLY A 134 14.48 -12.32 15.24
C GLY A 134 14.52 -13.55 14.31
N LYS A 135 13.75 -13.59 13.23
CA LYS A 135 13.80 -14.64 12.21
C LYS A 135 14.38 -14.12 10.91
N ASN A 136 15.01 -15.00 10.15
CA ASN A 136 15.53 -14.70 8.83
C ASN A 136 14.59 -15.24 7.75
N VAL A 137 14.29 -14.39 6.78
CA VAL A 137 13.21 -14.63 5.81
C VAL A 137 13.78 -14.76 4.41
N LEU A 138 13.33 -15.76 3.66
CA LEU A 138 13.57 -15.91 2.23
C LEU A 138 12.32 -15.59 1.43
N LEU A 139 12.43 -14.70 0.44
CA LEU A 139 11.40 -14.38 -0.53
C LEU A 139 11.81 -14.92 -1.90
N VAL A 140 11.01 -15.80 -2.49
CA VAL A 140 11.23 -16.32 -3.85
C VAL A 140 10.24 -15.69 -4.82
N CYS A 141 10.75 -14.85 -5.73
CA CYS A 141 9.93 -14.05 -6.63
C CYS A 141 10.59 -13.87 -8.01
N HIS A 142 10.54 -12.67 -8.59
CA HIS A 142 10.77 -12.45 -10.02
C HIS A 142 11.67 -11.24 -10.29
N GLY A 143 12.23 -11.17 -11.51
CA GLY A 143 13.19 -10.14 -11.86
C GLY A 143 12.63 -8.71 -11.81
N GLY A 144 11.37 -8.50 -12.22
CA GLY A 144 10.73 -7.19 -12.15
C GLY A 144 10.51 -6.74 -10.70
N VAL A 145 9.97 -7.64 -9.88
CA VAL A 145 9.76 -7.42 -8.44
C VAL A 145 11.07 -7.12 -7.71
N ILE A 146 12.11 -7.93 -7.93
CA ILE A 146 13.41 -7.76 -7.26
C ILE A 146 14.06 -6.44 -7.62
N ARG A 147 13.95 -6.01 -8.89
CA ARG A 147 14.44 -4.69 -9.31
C ARG A 147 13.81 -3.56 -8.51
N VAL A 148 12.51 -3.64 -8.24
CA VAL A 148 11.78 -2.66 -7.41
C VAL A 148 12.11 -2.83 -5.92
N MET A 149 12.16 -4.05 -5.39
CA MET A 149 12.53 -4.26 -3.98
C MET A 149 13.95 -3.76 -3.69
N LYS A 150 14.87 -3.84 -4.65
CA LYS A 150 16.23 -3.31 -4.49
C LYS A 150 16.24 -1.82 -4.20
N THR A 151 15.32 -1.03 -4.76
CA THR A 151 15.26 0.42 -4.48
C THR A 151 14.79 0.76 -3.08
N TYR A 152 14.28 -0.22 -2.32
CA TYR A 152 14.03 -0.06 -0.89
C TYR A 152 15.33 0.06 -0.09
N PHE A 153 16.39 -0.62 -0.55
CA PHE A 153 17.64 -0.79 0.20
C PHE A 153 18.82 -0.03 -0.39
N THR A 154 18.70 0.47 -1.61
CA THR A 154 19.80 1.09 -2.34
C THR A 154 19.23 2.19 -3.22
N ASP A 155 19.74 3.41 -3.04
CA ASP A 155 19.46 4.50 -3.98
C ASP A 155 19.96 4.10 -5.38
N MET A 156 19.12 4.30 -6.38
CA MET A 156 19.45 4.04 -7.77
C MET A 156 18.93 5.19 -8.62
N ASN A 157 19.75 5.67 -9.55
CA ASN A 157 19.25 6.55 -10.59
C ASN A 157 18.47 5.75 -11.64
N ASN A 158 17.76 6.44 -12.53
CA ASN A 158 16.91 5.80 -13.53
C ASN A 158 17.67 4.85 -14.48
N GLU A 159 18.92 5.15 -14.81
CA GLU A 159 19.71 4.31 -15.71
C GLU A 159 20.19 3.04 -14.98
N GLU A 160 20.68 3.15 -13.75
CA GLU A 160 21.04 2.02 -12.90
C GLU A 160 19.84 1.09 -12.68
N PHE A 161 18.69 1.67 -12.37
CA PHE A 161 17.44 0.93 -12.23
C PHE A 161 17.09 0.22 -13.56
N PHE A 162 17.08 0.94 -14.68
CA PHE A 162 16.73 0.39 -15.98
C PHE A 162 17.66 -0.78 -16.39
N GLN A 163 18.96 -0.64 -16.18
CA GLN A 163 19.97 -1.64 -16.54
C GLN A 163 19.97 -2.85 -15.60
N TYR A 164 19.47 -2.70 -14.37
CA TYR A 164 19.48 -3.78 -13.41
C TYR A 164 18.71 -5.01 -13.90
N SER A 165 19.38 -6.15 -13.79
CA SER A 165 18.81 -7.47 -13.98
C SER A 165 19.49 -8.45 -13.02
N MET A 166 18.75 -9.46 -12.61
CA MET A 166 19.27 -10.55 -11.77
C MET A 166 19.14 -11.85 -12.55
N ASP A 167 20.17 -12.68 -12.55
CA ASP A 167 20.11 -14.00 -13.18
C ASP A 167 19.09 -14.93 -12.51
N ASN A 168 18.57 -15.90 -13.26
CA ASN A 168 17.71 -16.94 -12.71
C ASN A 168 18.44 -17.68 -11.56
N CYS A 169 17.73 -17.90 -10.45
CA CYS A 169 18.32 -18.43 -9.22
C CYS A 169 19.49 -17.59 -8.64
N GLY A 170 19.60 -16.30 -8.99
CA GLY A 170 20.34 -15.33 -8.21
C GLY A 170 19.59 -14.97 -6.92
N TYR A 171 20.31 -14.47 -5.91
CA TYR A 171 19.69 -13.92 -4.71
C TYR A 171 20.45 -12.70 -4.17
N LEU A 172 19.75 -11.87 -3.40
CA LEU A 172 20.31 -10.78 -2.60
C LEU A 172 20.13 -11.09 -1.13
N GLU A 173 21.00 -10.51 -0.31
CA GLU A 173 20.96 -10.56 1.15
C GLU A 173 20.96 -9.13 1.68
N TYR A 174 20.06 -8.85 2.61
CA TYR A 174 19.93 -7.58 3.30
C TYR A 174 19.84 -7.80 4.80
N GLU A 175 20.43 -6.91 5.59
CA GLU A 175 20.24 -6.85 7.03
C GLU A 175 19.22 -5.75 7.33
N LEU A 176 18.12 -6.11 7.98
CA LEU A 176 17.09 -5.19 8.46
C LEU A 176 17.29 -4.99 9.97
N GLU A 177 17.54 -3.75 10.38
CA GLU A 177 17.64 -3.41 11.80
C GLU A 177 16.30 -3.61 12.51
N ASP A 178 16.35 -4.12 13.73
CA ASP A 178 15.18 -4.43 14.53
C ASP A 178 14.61 -3.15 15.18
N LEU A 179 13.46 -2.66 14.69
CA LEU A 179 12.81 -1.47 15.25
C LEU A 179 12.31 -1.69 16.70
N SER A 180 12.17 -2.94 17.15
CA SER A 180 11.80 -3.23 18.54
C SER A 180 12.91 -2.86 19.53
N LYS A 181 14.16 -2.70 19.06
CA LYS A 181 15.30 -2.28 19.88
C LYS A 181 15.49 -0.76 19.94
N SER A 182 14.86 -0.02 19.04
CA SER A 182 14.89 1.46 19.02
C SER A 182 13.79 2.10 19.87
N VAL A 183 12.84 1.33 20.40
CA VAL A 183 11.86 1.81 21.37
C VAL A 183 12.36 1.44 22.78
N GLN A 184 13.11 2.34 23.40
CA GLN A 184 13.26 2.31 24.87
C GLN A 184 11.88 2.58 25.48
N PRO A 185 11.41 1.80 26.47
CA PRO A 185 10.18 2.12 27.16
C PRO A 185 10.40 3.40 27.96
N GLU A 186 9.70 4.48 27.64
CA GLU A 186 9.52 5.57 28.60
C GLU A 186 8.72 5.00 29.78
N ALA A 187 9.44 4.67 30.85
CA ALA A 187 8.88 4.50 32.16
C ALA A 187 8.29 5.83 32.65
N ASP A 188 7.26 5.71 33.50
CA ASP A 188 6.55 6.77 34.22
C ASP A 188 5.51 7.58 33.44
N ARG A 189 4.30 7.01 33.32
CA ARG A 189 3.04 7.77 33.41
C ARG A 189 1.99 7.03 34.25
N ASP A 190 2.37 6.63 35.46
CA ASP A 190 1.41 6.50 36.57
C ASP A 190 1.40 7.83 37.30
N THR A 191 0.39 8.67 37.04
CA THR A 191 -0.17 9.72 37.93
C THR A 191 -0.95 10.73 37.08
N ALA A 192 -2.25 10.48 36.88
CA ALA A 192 -3.31 11.51 36.85
C ALA A 192 -4.69 10.93 36.42
N GLU A 193 -4.99 9.67 36.72
CA GLU A 193 -6.38 9.26 36.93
C GLU A 193 -6.81 9.70 38.34
N GLU A 194 -7.06 10.99 38.55
CA GLU A 194 -7.88 11.46 39.68
C GLU A 194 -8.13 12.97 39.55
N LYS A 195 -9.20 13.33 38.84
CA LYS A 195 -10.11 14.45 39.13
C LYS A 195 -11.03 14.71 37.93
N SER A 196 -12.20 14.07 37.92
CA SER A 196 -13.48 14.77 37.77
C SER A 196 -14.67 13.81 37.65
N GLU A 197 -14.83 12.89 38.61
CA GLU A 197 -16.14 12.29 38.86
C GLU A 197 -16.89 13.06 39.95
N LYS A 198 -17.98 13.72 39.54
CA LYS A 198 -19.19 14.09 40.31
C LYS A 198 -20.04 14.97 39.38
N LYS A 199 -21.35 14.79 39.16
CA LYS A 199 -22.41 14.03 39.84
C LYS A 199 -23.69 14.35 39.02
N LEU A 200 -24.52 13.42 38.55
CA LEU A 200 -25.90 13.09 39.01
C LEU A 200 -26.58 12.37 37.82
N SER A 201 -26.98 11.08 37.91
CA SER A 201 -28.35 10.59 38.21
C SER A 201 -29.48 11.45 37.61
N VAL A 202 -30.44 10.95 36.83
CA VAL A 202 -31.44 9.92 37.14
C VAL A 202 -32.08 9.39 35.84
N ALA A 203 -32.53 8.14 35.90
CA ALA A 203 -33.25 7.34 34.92
C ALA A 203 -34.39 8.04 34.16
N GLU A 204 -34.60 7.62 32.90
CA GLU A 204 -35.94 7.33 32.36
C GLU A 204 -35.86 6.40 31.12
N THR A 205 -36.30 5.16 31.36
CA THR A 205 -36.98 4.22 30.46
C THR A 205 -36.68 4.22 28.95
N SER A 206 -35.87 3.21 28.58
CA SER A 206 -36.06 2.28 27.46
C SER A 206 -37.42 2.34 26.76
N GLU A 207 -37.54 3.10 25.67
CA GLU A 207 -38.38 2.78 24.49
C GLU A 207 -38.23 3.81 23.35
N THR A 208 -37.67 4.98 23.61
CA THR A 208 -37.43 6.06 22.63
C THR A 208 -36.14 5.91 21.80
N VAL A 209 -35.33 4.87 22.06
CA VAL A 209 -33.99 4.66 21.49
C VAL A 209 -33.98 4.34 19.97
N LYS A 210 -35.14 4.18 19.32
CA LYS A 210 -35.19 3.64 17.93
C LYS A 210 -35.63 4.58 16.80
N LYS A 211 -36.05 5.82 17.05
CA LYS A 211 -36.44 6.74 15.95
C LYS A 211 -36.18 8.20 16.32
N LYS A 212 -35.27 8.84 15.57
CA LYS A 212 -34.75 10.23 15.68
C LYS A 212 -33.42 10.37 16.44
N ARG A 213 -32.29 10.04 15.79
CA ARG A 213 -31.08 10.87 15.97
C ARG A 213 -31.26 12.11 15.10
N ASN A 214 -31.63 13.22 15.74
CA ASN A 214 -31.89 14.51 15.11
C ASN A 214 -30.58 15.19 14.69
N LEU A 215 -30.70 16.14 13.77
CA LEU A 215 -29.63 16.92 13.12
C LEU A 215 -28.72 17.74 14.06
N GLU A 216 -28.96 17.74 15.37
CA GLU A 216 -28.33 18.60 16.39
C GLU A 216 -27.04 18.00 16.97
N ASP A 217 -26.77 16.71 16.79
CA ASP A 217 -25.52 16.04 17.21
C ASP A 217 -24.41 16.11 16.13
N LYS A 218 -24.36 17.18 15.32
CA LYS A 218 -23.22 17.41 14.42
C LYS A 218 -22.13 18.12 15.19
N LEU A 219 -21.04 17.41 15.47
CA LEU A 219 -19.77 18.01 15.89
C LEU A 219 -19.31 18.93 14.76
N PHE A 220 -19.30 20.24 15.02
CA PHE A 220 -18.77 21.25 14.10
C PHE A 220 -17.48 21.82 14.68
N ASP A 221 -16.49 22.03 13.84
CA ASP A 221 -15.24 22.72 14.20
C ASP A 221 -15.49 24.23 14.31
N THR A 222 -16.25 24.66 15.32
CA THR A 222 -16.64 26.08 15.51
C THR A 222 -15.60 26.91 16.23
N GLU A 223 -14.70 26.26 16.97
CA GLU A 223 -13.73 26.92 17.86
C GLU A 223 -12.27 26.77 17.39
N THR A 224 -11.96 25.67 16.68
CA THR A 224 -10.59 25.38 16.23
C THR A 224 -10.37 25.88 14.81
N SER A 225 -9.50 26.88 14.65
CA SER A 225 -9.10 27.37 13.33
C SER A 225 -7.99 26.52 12.70
N VAL A 226 -7.83 26.60 11.37
CA VAL A 226 -6.69 25.98 10.66
C VAL A 226 -5.35 26.48 11.23
N GLN A 227 -5.27 27.75 11.63
CA GLN A 227 -4.05 28.29 12.22
C GLN A 227 -3.75 27.65 13.59
N MET A 228 -4.77 27.42 14.42
CA MET A 228 -4.58 26.74 15.71
C MET A 228 -4.06 25.31 15.52
N LEU A 229 -4.52 24.59 14.49
CA LEU A 229 -3.99 23.27 14.16
C LEU A 229 -2.56 23.33 13.62
N LYS A 230 -2.25 24.33 12.77
CA LYS A 230 -0.88 24.60 12.32
C LYS A 230 0.07 24.82 13.49
N ASP A 231 -0.33 25.65 14.45
CA ASP A 231 0.47 25.95 15.66
C ASP A 231 0.63 24.71 16.54
N ALA A 232 -0.44 23.93 16.74
CA ALA A 232 -0.40 22.69 17.51
C ALA A 232 0.55 21.65 16.90
N VAL A 233 0.49 21.43 15.58
CA VAL A 233 1.39 20.50 14.88
C VAL A 233 2.84 21.00 14.93
N ALA A 234 3.06 22.31 14.79
CA ALA A 234 4.40 22.89 14.90
C ALA A 234 4.99 22.68 16.30
N GLY A 235 4.22 23.00 17.35
CA GLY A 235 4.65 22.81 18.74
C GLY A 235 4.90 21.34 19.08
N PHE A 236 4.02 20.44 18.64
CA PHE A 236 4.19 19.00 18.83
C PHE A 236 5.50 18.47 18.23
N ASN A 237 5.85 18.94 17.02
CA ASN A 237 7.07 18.56 16.33
C ASN A 237 8.32 19.17 17.00
N GLU A 238 8.23 20.43 17.43
CA GLU A 238 9.32 21.13 18.12
C GLU A 238 9.69 20.44 19.43
N GLU A 239 8.70 20.10 20.27
CA GLU A 239 8.89 19.38 21.54
C GLU A 239 9.63 18.05 21.36
N ARG A 240 9.46 17.41 20.20
CA ARG A 240 10.05 16.09 19.88
C ARG A 240 11.33 16.19 19.07
N GLY A 241 11.78 17.40 18.74
CA GLY A 241 12.94 17.62 17.88
C GLY A 241 12.76 17.07 16.46
N TRP A 242 11.51 16.89 16.00
CA TRP A 242 11.17 16.41 14.66
C TRP A 242 11.33 17.54 13.63
N THR A 243 12.55 18.04 13.56
CA THR A 243 12.98 19.14 12.71
C THR A 243 13.78 18.57 11.53
N GLY A 244 13.67 19.17 10.34
CA GLY A 244 14.44 18.75 9.16
C GLY A 244 13.74 17.81 8.17
N LEU A 245 12.41 17.70 8.22
CA LEU A 245 11.65 17.11 7.13
C LEU A 245 11.76 17.96 5.85
N ASN A 246 11.57 17.37 4.68
CA ASN A 246 11.53 18.08 3.40
C ASN A 246 10.26 17.70 2.62
N ALA A 247 9.96 18.37 1.50
CA ALA A 247 8.79 18.06 0.67
C ALA A 247 8.66 16.59 0.30
N ALA A 248 9.77 15.90 0.02
CA ALA A 248 9.72 14.49 -0.34
C ALA A 248 9.29 13.63 0.85
N ASN A 249 9.88 13.83 2.03
CA ASN A 249 9.54 13.10 3.24
C ASN A 249 8.07 13.31 3.63
N LEU A 250 7.60 14.56 3.56
CA LEU A 250 6.22 14.93 3.88
C LEU A 250 5.23 14.36 2.85
N ALA A 251 5.55 14.44 1.55
CA ALA A 251 4.71 13.86 0.51
C ALA A 251 4.63 12.33 0.61
N MET A 252 5.74 11.67 0.99
CA MET A 252 5.75 10.23 1.26
C MET A 252 4.86 9.88 2.46
N SER A 253 4.98 10.61 3.56
CA SER A 253 4.15 10.40 4.77
C SER A 253 2.67 10.57 4.44
N ILE A 254 2.30 11.66 3.75
CA ILE A 254 0.92 11.88 3.28
C ILE A 254 0.41 10.70 2.44
N ASN A 255 1.24 10.15 1.55
CA ASN A 255 0.83 9.02 0.71
C ASN A 255 0.67 7.72 1.51
N ILE A 256 1.51 7.49 2.53
CA ILE A 256 1.43 6.33 3.42
C ILE A 256 0.10 6.39 4.19
N GLU A 257 -0.15 7.46 4.94
CA GLU A 257 -1.38 7.57 5.75
C GLU A 257 -2.65 7.58 4.87
N ALA A 258 -2.58 8.18 3.68
CA ALA A 258 -3.71 8.13 2.75
C ALA A 258 -3.99 6.70 2.22
N SER A 259 -2.96 5.84 2.19
CA SER A 259 -3.10 4.44 1.82
C SER A 259 -3.69 3.63 2.98
N GLU A 260 -3.30 3.89 4.21
CA GLU A 260 -3.87 3.26 5.42
C GLU A 260 -5.36 3.64 5.56
N LEU A 261 -5.72 4.91 5.36
CA LEU A 261 -7.12 5.34 5.28
C LEU A 261 -7.92 4.62 4.18
N LEU A 262 -7.28 4.35 3.03
CA LEU A 262 -7.90 3.62 1.92
C LEU A 262 -8.13 2.14 2.27
N GLU A 263 -7.24 1.51 3.04
CA GLU A 263 -7.32 0.10 3.42
C GLU A 263 -8.63 -0.25 4.14
N ILE A 264 -9.15 0.67 4.97
CA ILE A 264 -10.42 0.52 5.67
C ILE A 264 -11.57 0.20 4.69
N PHE A 265 -11.53 0.80 3.50
CA PHE A 265 -12.60 0.72 2.51
C PHE A 265 -12.31 -0.24 1.36
N GLN A 266 -11.18 -0.95 1.39
CA GLN A 266 -10.87 -1.93 0.36
C GLN A 266 -11.93 -3.03 0.35
N TRP A 267 -12.34 -3.44 -0.86
CA TRP A 267 -13.28 -4.54 -1.11
C TRP A 267 -14.70 -4.33 -0.57
N CYS A 268 -15.04 -3.10 -0.15
CA CYS A 268 -16.36 -2.77 0.36
C CYS A 268 -17.29 -2.30 -0.76
N ASP A 269 -18.54 -2.75 -0.73
CA ASP A 269 -19.60 -2.08 -1.50
C ASP A 269 -19.94 -0.72 -0.85
N PRO A 270 -20.51 0.26 -1.58
CA PRO A 270 -20.72 1.61 -1.07
C PRO A 270 -21.51 1.71 0.24
N GLY A 271 -22.46 0.79 0.49
CA GLY A 271 -23.22 0.74 1.74
C GLY A 271 -22.41 0.24 2.94
N GLU A 272 -21.49 -0.70 2.71
CA GLU A 272 -20.58 -1.25 3.73
C GLU A 272 -19.50 -0.23 4.10
N ALA A 273 -19.00 0.55 3.12
CA ALA A 273 -18.04 1.62 3.38
C ALA A 273 -18.59 2.68 4.35
N ASP A 274 -19.87 3.07 4.18
CA ASP A 274 -20.54 4.00 5.09
C ASP A 274 -20.70 3.43 6.51
N GLU A 275 -20.97 2.13 6.64
CA GLU A 275 -21.08 1.44 7.92
C GLU A 275 -19.72 1.38 8.64
N LYS A 276 -18.64 1.05 7.92
CA LYS A 276 -17.28 1.07 8.45
C LYS A 276 -16.88 2.44 8.98
N ALA A 277 -17.03 3.49 8.16
CA ALA A 277 -16.65 4.85 8.54
C ALA A 277 -17.44 5.41 9.74
N ARG A 278 -18.66 4.91 9.97
CA ARG A 278 -19.57 5.45 11.00
C ARG A 278 -19.65 4.59 12.26
N VAL A 279 -19.41 3.29 12.14
CA VAL A 279 -19.73 2.32 13.20
C VAL A 279 -18.59 1.34 13.42
N THR A 280 -18.29 0.46 12.47
CA THR A 280 -17.47 -0.73 12.76
C THR A 280 -15.97 -0.44 12.78
N GLU A 281 -15.50 0.56 12.03
CA GLU A 281 -14.10 0.98 11.94
C GLU A 281 -13.95 2.48 12.26
N ARG A 282 -14.86 3.03 13.08
CA ARG A 282 -14.97 4.48 13.29
C ARG A 282 -13.71 5.12 13.87
N GLU A 283 -13.11 4.46 14.85
CA GLU A 283 -11.91 4.93 15.56
C GLU A 283 -10.71 4.95 14.62
N HIS A 284 -10.42 3.80 14.00
CA HIS A 284 -9.38 3.66 12.98
C HIS A 284 -9.55 4.66 11.82
N PHE A 285 -10.78 4.84 11.32
CA PHE A 285 -11.06 5.87 10.30
C PHE A 285 -10.69 7.29 10.76
N LEU A 286 -10.95 7.62 12.03
CA LEU A 286 -10.65 8.93 12.57
C LEU A 286 -9.16 9.14 12.77
N GLU A 287 -8.43 8.12 13.21
CA GLU A 287 -6.97 8.13 13.37
C GLU A 287 -6.29 8.36 12.01
N GLU A 288 -6.58 7.51 11.03
CA GLU A 288 -5.97 7.63 9.69
C GLU A 288 -6.32 8.95 8.99
N LEU A 289 -7.56 9.43 9.16
CA LEU A 289 -7.95 10.73 8.64
C LEU A 289 -7.17 11.87 9.33
N ALA A 290 -6.93 11.77 10.64
CA ALA A 290 -6.17 12.76 11.38
C ALA A 290 -4.69 12.76 10.94
N ASP A 291 -4.09 11.59 10.74
CA ASP A 291 -2.68 11.48 10.34
C ASP A 291 -2.42 12.07 8.95
N VAL A 292 -3.31 11.79 7.98
CA VAL A 292 -3.28 12.47 6.67
C VAL A 292 -3.31 14.00 6.83
N MET A 293 -4.18 14.50 7.71
CA MET A 293 -4.33 15.94 7.93
C MET A 293 -3.13 16.55 8.64
N ILE A 294 -2.56 15.86 9.63
CA ILE A 294 -1.36 16.29 10.36
C ILE A 294 -0.19 16.48 9.41
N TYR A 295 0.07 15.53 8.50
CA TYR A 295 1.17 15.68 7.54
C TYR A 295 0.90 16.75 6.47
N CYS A 296 -0.34 16.92 6.02
CA CYS A 296 -0.71 18.03 5.14
C CYS A 296 -0.46 19.40 5.82
N ILE A 297 -0.83 19.52 7.10
CA ILE A 297 -0.58 20.70 7.92
C ILE A 297 0.92 20.90 8.16
N GLY A 298 1.65 19.83 8.46
CA GLY A 298 3.10 19.84 8.61
C GLY A 298 3.80 20.36 7.35
N MET A 299 3.34 19.94 6.17
CA MET A 299 3.83 20.46 4.89
C MET A 299 3.49 21.94 4.68
N ALA A 300 2.29 22.38 5.08
CA ALA A 300 1.92 23.78 5.02
C ALA A 300 2.77 24.65 5.98
N ASN A 301 3.10 24.13 7.17
CA ASN A 301 4.01 24.79 8.11
C ASN A 301 5.42 24.91 7.55
N PHE A 302 5.96 23.81 7.02
CA PHE A 302 7.33 23.77 6.53
C PHE A 302 7.59 24.73 5.36
N TYR A 303 6.57 24.97 4.53
CA TYR A 303 6.65 25.85 3.35
C TYR A 303 5.96 27.21 3.53
N ASP A 304 5.61 27.58 4.76
CA ASP A 304 4.94 28.85 5.09
C ASP A 304 3.69 29.12 4.23
N VAL A 305 2.88 28.08 4.02
CA VAL A 305 1.68 28.14 3.17
C VAL A 305 0.47 28.58 3.99
N ASP A 306 -0.25 29.58 3.49
CA ASP A 306 -1.63 29.84 3.93
C ASP A 306 -2.55 28.77 3.34
N LEU A 307 -2.74 27.70 4.11
CA LEU A 307 -3.52 26.54 3.69
C LEU A 307 -4.99 26.91 3.48
N ALA A 308 -5.55 27.79 4.31
CA ALA A 308 -6.95 28.19 4.22
C ALA A 308 -7.21 28.99 2.93
N ASP A 309 -6.34 29.94 2.59
CA ASP A 309 -6.44 30.68 1.33
C ASP A 309 -6.21 29.77 0.11
N CYS A 310 -5.21 28.88 0.15
CA CYS A 310 -4.96 27.90 -0.92
C CYS A 310 -6.19 27.04 -1.22
N ILE A 311 -6.87 26.55 -0.19
CA ILE A 311 -8.11 25.76 -0.32
C ILE A 311 -9.21 26.63 -0.95
N ARG A 312 -9.46 27.85 -0.46
CA ARG A 312 -10.48 28.76 -1.01
C ARG A 312 -10.24 29.06 -2.49
N GLN A 313 -8.99 29.38 -2.86
CA GLN A 313 -8.63 29.61 -4.25
C GLN A 313 -8.86 28.37 -5.12
N LYS A 314 -8.51 27.18 -4.62
CA LYS A 314 -8.71 25.92 -5.35
C LYS A 314 -10.20 25.61 -5.52
N MET A 315 -11.02 25.85 -4.51
CA MET A 315 -12.48 25.71 -4.60
C MET A 315 -13.07 26.67 -5.64
N GLY A 316 -12.63 27.94 -5.68
CA GLY A 316 -13.04 28.89 -6.71
C GLY A 316 -12.69 28.42 -8.12
N LYS A 317 -11.46 27.93 -8.34
CA LYS A 317 -11.04 27.33 -9.62
C LYS A 317 -11.88 26.10 -9.98
N ASN A 318 -12.20 25.25 -9.01
CA ASN A 318 -13.02 24.06 -9.23
C ASN A 318 -14.48 24.41 -9.55
N ALA A 319 -15.04 25.47 -8.95
CA ALA A 319 -16.40 25.93 -9.23
C ALA A 319 -16.54 26.42 -10.69
N LEU A 320 -15.50 27.07 -11.23
CA LEU A 320 -15.45 27.45 -12.65
C LEU A 320 -15.31 26.23 -13.57
N LYS A 321 -14.51 25.23 -13.15
CA LYS A 321 -14.28 24.00 -13.92
C LYS A 321 -15.51 23.08 -13.93
N TYR A 322 -16.26 23.06 -12.84
CA TYR A 322 -17.43 22.18 -12.63
C TYR A 322 -18.63 23.02 -12.15
N PRO A 323 -19.27 23.78 -13.06
CA PRO A 323 -20.41 24.61 -12.70
C PRO A 323 -21.60 23.75 -12.27
N VAL A 324 -22.42 24.28 -11.35
CA VAL A 324 -23.56 23.57 -10.74
C VAL A 324 -24.48 22.95 -11.80
N GLN A 325 -24.80 23.72 -12.85
CA GLN A 325 -25.66 23.30 -13.95
C GLN A 325 -25.16 22.02 -14.65
N MET A 326 -23.84 21.93 -14.88
CA MET A 326 -23.21 20.75 -15.49
C MET A 326 -23.29 19.52 -14.57
N MET A 327 -23.22 19.73 -13.26
CA MET A 327 -23.33 18.65 -12.27
C MET A 327 -24.78 18.15 -12.15
N ASP A 328 -25.75 19.06 -12.22
CA ASP A 328 -27.18 18.73 -12.21
C ASP A 328 -27.58 17.92 -13.46
N GLU A 329 -27.07 18.31 -14.63
CA GLU A 329 -27.27 17.56 -15.88
C GLU A 329 -26.66 16.16 -15.81
N LYS A 330 -25.42 16.03 -15.32
CA LYS A 330 -24.79 14.71 -15.10
C LYS A 330 -25.54 13.84 -14.09
N GLN A 331 -26.13 14.44 -13.04
CA GLN A 331 -26.94 13.71 -12.08
C GLN A 331 -28.27 13.25 -12.68
N LYS A 332 -28.91 14.08 -13.52
CA LYS A 332 -30.10 13.68 -14.28
C LYS A 332 -29.78 12.53 -15.24
N GLU A 333 -28.72 12.62 -16.03
CA GLU A 333 -28.28 11.54 -16.91
C GLU A 333 -27.98 10.23 -16.17
N LYS A 334 -27.35 10.31 -14.98
CA LYS A 334 -27.11 9.14 -14.12
C LYS A 334 -28.41 8.52 -13.62
N LYS A 335 -29.40 9.32 -13.22
CA LYS A 335 -30.72 8.83 -12.80
C LYS A 335 -31.46 8.17 -13.96
N GLU A 336 -31.51 8.81 -15.12
CA GLU A 336 -32.14 8.24 -16.32
C GLU A 336 -31.48 6.93 -16.78
N LYS A 337 -30.14 6.83 -16.69
CA LYS A 337 -29.43 5.57 -16.98
C LYS A 337 -29.73 4.48 -15.95
N LYS A 338 -29.90 4.83 -14.68
CA LYS A 338 -30.24 3.87 -13.62
C LYS A 338 -31.67 3.36 -13.78
N GLU A 339 -32.62 4.24 -14.07
CA GLU A 339 -34.02 3.90 -14.35
C GLU A 339 -34.18 3.04 -15.62
N LYS A 340 -33.42 3.33 -16.69
CA LYS A 340 -33.40 2.49 -17.90
C LYS A 340 -32.85 1.09 -17.61
N LYS A 341 -31.84 0.97 -16.75
CA LYS A 341 -31.22 -0.32 -16.39
C LYS A 341 -32.15 -1.18 -15.53
N GLU A 342 -32.85 -0.56 -14.58
CA GLU A 342 -33.88 -1.22 -13.75
C GLU A 342 -35.10 -1.66 -14.58
N ASN A 343 -35.51 -0.87 -15.59
CA ASN A 343 -36.60 -1.27 -16.51
C ASN A 343 -36.22 -2.36 -17.51
N THR A 344 -34.94 -2.50 -17.89
CA THR A 344 -34.47 -3.60 -18.75
C THR A 344 -34.33 -4.92 -17.98
N ASP A 345 -33.98 -4.88 -16.70
CA ASP A 345 -33.89 -6.08 -15.85
C ASP A 345 -35.27 -6.57 -15.36
N ALA A 346 -36.29 -5.72 -15.33
CA ALA A 346 -37.67 -6.10 -15.02
C ALA A 346 -38.44 -6.71 -16.22
N GLY A 347 -37.81 -6.78 -17.40
CA GLY A 347 -38.46 -7.08 -18.69
C GLY A 347 -38.41 -8.54 -19.17
N ASP A 348 -37.75 -9.47 -18.46
CA ASP A 348 -37.77 -10.90 -18.83
C ASP A 348 -38.50 -11.77 -17.79
N PRO A 349 -39.82 -11.92 -17.95
CA PRO A 349 -40.53 -13.10 -17.48
C PRO A 349 -40.88 -13.97 -18.70
N ARG A 350 -39.90 -14.71 -19.25
CA ARG A 350 -40.00 -16.09 -19.75
C ARG A 350 -38.78 -16.48 -20.61
N ASN A 351 -37.90 -17.30 -20.04
CA ASN A 351 -37.65 -18.66 -20.56
C ASN A 351 -37.16 -19.60 -19.48
#